data_AF-A0A380KZE6-F1
#
_entry.id   AF-A0A380KZE6-F1
#
_cell.length_a   1.000
_cell.length_b   1.000
_cell.length_c   1.000
_cell.angle_alpha   90.00
_cell.angle_beta   90.00
_cell.angle_gamma   90.00
#
_symmetry.space_group_name_H-M   'P 1'
#
loop_
_entity.id
_entity.type
_entity.pdbx_description
1 polymer ?
#
loop_
_entity_poly.entity_id
_entity_poly.type
_entity_poly.pdbx_seq_one_letter_code
_entity_poly.pdbx_strand_id
1 'polypeptide(L)'
;MDKIQKSVSQRAYEEAKKAHFGQVDKAGVDYIKHPETVASFVKTDEEKAVAYLHDVIEDTELTFCYHLFKHLEKRLVIFSNSIKKSSKEAL
;
A
#
# COMPACT_ATOMS: atom_id res chain seq x y z
N MET A 1 -28.97 -12.88 -7.60
CA MET A 1 -28.18 -11.86 -6.89
C MET A 1 -26.78 -11.94 -7.45
N ASP A 2 -26.50 -11.13 -8.48
CA ASP A 2 -25.18 -11.09 -9.10
C ASP A 2 -24.14 -10.74 -8.05
N LYS A 3 -23.19 -11.64 -7.84
CA LYS A 3 -22.03 -11.36 -6.99
C LYS A 3 -21.28 -10.23 -7.68
N ILE A 4 -21.37 -9.02 -7.15
CA ILE A 4 -20.56 -7.89 -7.61
C ILE A 4 -19.09 -8.32 -7.48
N GLN A 5 -18.43 -8.48 -8.62
CA GLN A 5 -17.04 -8.89 -8.65
C GLN A 5 -16.19 -7.76 -8.07
N LYS A 6 -15.52 -8.02 -6.95
CA LYS A 6 -14.66 -7.02 -6.28
C LYS A 6 -13.56 -6.56 -7.23
N SER A 7 -13.29 -5.26 -7.24
CA SER A 7 -12.18 -4.69 -7.99
C SER A 7 -10.84 -5.17 -7.45
N VAL A 8 -9.77 -4.98 -8.23
CA VAL A 8 -8.42 -5.39 -7.83
C VAL A 8 -7.96 -4.60 -6.62
N SER A 9 -8.25 -3.29 -6.55
CA SER A 9 -7.92 -2.47 -5.38
C SER A 9 -8.66 -2.94 -4.12
N GLN A 10 -9.92 -3.37 -4.24
CA GLN A 10 -10.68 -3.82 -3.08
C GLN A 10 -10.16 -5.13 -2.53
N ARG A 11 -9.74 -6.06 -3.40
CA ARG A 11 -9.06 -7.29 -2.98
C ARG A 11 -7.71 -6.98 -2.33
N ALA A 12 -6.92 -6.09 -2.92
CA ALA A 12 -5.64 -5.66 -2.39
C ALA A 12 -5.77 -4.99 -1.00
N TYR A 13 -6.78 -4.13 -0.81
CA TYR A 13 -7.08 -3.52 0.48
C TYR A 13 -7.40 -4.55 1.56
N GLU A 14 -8.19 -5.58 1.22
CA GLU A 14 -8.54 -6.65 2.16
C GLU A 14 -7.30 -7.46 2.58
N GLU A 15 -6.39 -7.75 1.65
CA GLU A 15 -5.13 -8.41 1.97
C GLU A 15 -4.19 -7.52 2.79
N ALA A 16 -4.06 -6.24 2.45
CA ALA A 16 -3.29 -5.28 3.25
C ALA A 16 -3.82 -5.14 4.68
N LYS A 17 -5.15 -5.10 4.85
CA LYS A 17 -5.79 -5.02 6.16
C LYS A 17 -5.55 -6.29 7.00
N LYS A 18 -5.49 -7.47 6.38
CA LYS A 18 -5.13 -8.72 7.06
C LYS A 18 -3.66 -8.75 7.42
N ALA A 19 -2.78 -8.38 6.50
CA ALA A 19 -1.33 -8.37 6.70
C ALA A 19 -0.92 -7.43 7.85
N HIS A 20 -1.55 -6.26 7.94
CA HIS A 20 -1.30 -5.27 9.00
C HIS A 20 -2.27 -5.38 10.18
N PHE A 21 -3.00 -6.49 10.34
CA PHE A 21 -3.95 -6.63 11.44
C PHE A 21 -3.23 -6.59 12.79
N GLY A 22 -3.64 -5.67 13.66
CA GLY A 22 -3.01 -5.46 14.98
C GLY A 22 -1.68 -4.70 14.93
N GLN A 23 -1.19 -4.34 13.74
CA GLN A 23 -0.03 -3.47 13.59
C GLN A 23 -0.46 -2.02 13.82
N VAL A 24 0.27 -1.35 14.71
CA VAL A 24 0.11 0.07 14.97
C VAL A 24 1.37 0.82 14.53
N ASP A 25 1.19 2.07 14.09
CA ASP A 25 2.30 2.97 13.85
C ASP A 25 2.89 3.49 15.17
N LYS A 26 3.91 4.34 15.06
CA LYS A 26 4.57 4.95 16.24
C LYS A 26 3.66 5.86 17.05
N ALA A 27 2.58 6.37 16.47
CA ALA A 27 1.58 7.19 17.14
C ALA A 27 0.46 6.35 17.77
N GLY A 28 0.53 5.01 17.66
CA GLY A 28 -0.48 4.09 18.17
C GLY A 28 -1.73 4.00 17.29
N VAL A 29 -1.67 4.45 16.04
CA VAL A 29 -2.78 4.39 15.06
C VAL A 29 -2.66 3.12 14.23
N ASP A 30 -3.79 2.52 13.85
CA ASP A 30 -3.83 1.35 12.97
C ASP A 30 -3.02 1.60 11.68
N TYR A 31 -2.05 0.74 11.40
CA TYR A 31 -1.10 0.92 10.30
C TYR A 31 -1.79 0.96 8.92
N ILE A 32 -2.96 0.32 8.77
CA ILE A 32 -3.77 0.34 7.54
C ILE A 32 -4.11 1.76 7.05
N LYS A 33 -4.07 2.77 7.93
CA LYS A 33 -4.25 4.17 7.59
C LYS A 33 -3.16 4.71 6.67
N HIS A 34 -1.94 4.19 6.78
CA HIS A 34 -0.85 4.57 5.88
C HIS A 34 -1.11 4.10 4.44
N PRO A 35 -1.35 2.80 4.14
CA PRO A 35 -1.72 2.36 2.81
C PRO A 35 -3.00 3.03 2.26
N GLU A 36 -4.01 3.31 3.10
CA GLU A 36 -5.19 4.12 2.72
C GLU A 36 -4.82 5.52 2.23
N THR A 37 -3.92 6.18 2.96
CA THR A 37 -3.42 7.51 2.62
C THR A 37 -2.64 7.47 1.31
N VAL A 38 -1.75 6.50 1.11
CA VAL A 38 -1.01 6.32 -0.15
C VAL A 38 -1.95 6.08 -1.32
N ALA A 39 -2.96 5.21 -1.16
CA ALA A 39 -3.95 4.91 -2.19
C ALA A 39 -4.85 6.11 -2.54
N SER A 40 -4.98 7.09 -1.64
CA SER A 40 -5.74 8.32 -1.90
C SER A 40 -5.08 9.27 -2.91
N PHE A 41 -3.76 9.15 -3.11
CA PHE A 41 -3.01 9.99 -4.05
C PHE A 41 -3.02 9.48 -5.50
N VAL A 42 -3.57 8.29 -5.74
CA VAL A 42 -3.60 7.65 -7.05
C VAL A 42 -5.04 7.43 -7.53
N LYS A 43 -5.22 7.22 -8.83
CA LYS A 43 -6.54 7.33 -9.46
C LYS A 43 -7.07 5.98 -9.93
N THR A 44 -6.22 5.15 -10.57
CA THR A 44 -6.70 3.90 -11.16
C THR A 44 -6.82 2.78 -10.14
N ASP A 45 -7.62 1.76 -10.45
CA ASP A 45 -7.82 0.60 -9.58
C ASP A 45 -6.52 -0.17 -9.36
N GLU A 46 -5.70 -0.29 -10.40
CA GLU A 46 -4.39 -0.94 -10.36
C GLU A 46 -3.38 -0.15 -9.53
N GLU A 47 -3.33 1.18 -9.69
CA GLU A 47 -2.45 2.03 -8.89
C GLU A 47 -2.83 1.94 -7.40
N LYS A 48 -4.14 1.91 -7.08
CA LYS A 48 -4.61 1.73 -5.71
C LYS A 48 -4.28 0.35 -5.16
N ALA A 49 -4.39 -0.71 -5.96
CA ALA A 49 -4.00 -2.05 -5.56
C ALA A 49 -2.51 -2.11 -5.19
N VAL A 50 -1.66 -1.50 -6.02
CA VAL A 50 -0.22 -1.35 -5.76
C VAL A 50 0.02 -0.54 -4.48
N ALA A 51 -0.67 0.59 -4.31
CA ALA A 51 -0.55 1.42 -3.12
C ALA A 51 -0.97 0.69 -1.83
N TYR A 52 -1.98 -0.17 -1.87
CA TYR A 52 -2.36 -0.96 -0.69
C TYR A 52 -1.32 -2.03 -0.32
N LEU A 53 -0.65 -2.63 -1.31
CA LEU A 53 0.26 -3.76 -1.10
C LEU A 53 1.75 -3.37 -1.02
N HIS A 54 2.10 -2.10 -1.22
CA HIS A 54 3.51 -1.69 -1.32
C HIS A 54 4.34 -2.08 -0.10
N ASP A 55 3.83 -1.86 1.11
CA ASP A 55 4.50 -2.23 2.36
C ASP A 55 4.34 -3.71 2.69
N VAL A 56 3.21 -4.35 2.32
CA VAL A 56 3.06 -5.80 2.48
C VAL A 56 4.15 -6.55 1.70
N ILE A 57 4.48 -6.09 0.49
CA ILE A 57 5.52 -6.69 -0.35
C ILE A 57 6.93 -6.36 0.16
N GLU A 58 7.15 -5.20 0.80
CA GLU A 58 8.44 -4.82 1.40
C GLU A 58 8.69 -5.58 2.72
N ASP A 59 7.63 -5.86 3.49
CA ASP A 59 7.70 -6.47 4.83
C ASP A 59 7.49 -8.00 4.84
N THR A 60 6.97 -8.59 3.76
CA THR A 60 6.82 -10.06 3.61
C THR A 60 7.70 -10.57 2.47
N GLU A 61 8.26 -11.78 2.57
CA GLU A 61 9.11 -12.38 1.52
C GLU A 61 8.35 -12.75 0.21
N LEU A 62 7.24 -12.08 -0.08
CA LEU A 62 6.50 -12.20 -1.32
C LEU A 62 7.24 -11.46 -2.45
N THR A 63 8.23 -12.14 -3.02
CA THR A 63 8.99 -11.73 -4.23
C THR A 63 8.13 -11.67 -5.51
N PHE A 64 6.80 -11.61 -5.40
CA PHE A 64 5.87 -11.87 -6.51
C PHE A 64 5.18 -10.60 -7.02
N CYS A 65 5.96 -9.59 -7.45
CA CYS A 65 5.45 -8.56 -8.38
C CYS A 65 6.50 -7.58 -8.94
N TYR A 66 7.80 -7.76 -8.68
CA TYR A 66 8.85 -6.81 -9.09
C TYR A 66 8.81 -6.44 -10.61
N HIS A 67 8.35 -7.33 -11.47
CA HIS A 67 8.27 -7.08 -12.92
C HIS A 67 7.08 -6.23 -13.38
N LEU A 68 5.95 -6.21 -12.66
CA LEU A 68 4.82 -5.32 -12.99
C LEU A 68 5.09 -3.87 -12.52
N PHE A 69 5.88 -3.73 -11.45
CA PHE A 69 6.26 -2.46 -10.85
C PHE A 69 7.27 -1.64 -11.68
N LYS A 70 8.18 -2.29 -12.42
CA LYS A 70 9.20 -1.59 -13.24
C LYS A 70 8.63 -0.66 -14.30
N HIS A 71 7.40 -0.89 -14.78
CA HIS A 71 6.78 0.01 -15.75
C HIS A 71 6.17 1.27 -15.11
N LEU A 72 5.96 1.28 -13.79
CA LEU A 72 5.41 2.40 -13.01
C LEU A 72 6.51 3.24 -12.32
N GLU A 73 7.79 2.88 -12.51
CA GLU A 73 8.94 3.35 -11.72
C GLU A 73 9.24 4.85 -11.74
N LYS A 74 8.57 5.68 -12.55
CA LYS A 74 8.87 7.12 -12.57
C LYS A 74 7.98 7.99 -11.67
N ARG A 75 6.91 7.45 -11.05
CA ARG A 75 6.04 8.25 -10.16
C ARG A 75 6.01 7.78 -8.70
N LEU A 76 6.40 6.53 -8.40
CA LEU A 76 6.29 5.98 -7.05
C LEU A 76 7.50 6.27 -6.14
N VAL A 77 8.71 6.35 -6.71
CA VAL A 77 9.97 6.51 -5.95
C VAL A 77 10.13 7.90 -5.32
N ILE A 78 9.47 8.92 -5.88
CA ILE A 78 9.54 10.29 -5.32
C ILE A 78 8.67 10.43 -4.06
N PHE A 79 7.64 9.57 -3.90
CA PHE A 79 6.71 9.68 -2.77
C PHE A 79 7.21 8.92 -1.53
N SER A 80 7.74 7.70 -1.70
CA SER A 80 8.28 6.90 -0.58
C SER A 80 9.45 7.58 0.13
N ASN A 81 10.33 8.29 -0.60
CA ASN A 81 11.44 9.03 -0.01
C ASN A 81 11.04 10.33 0.69
N SER A 82 9.93 10.97 0.32
CA SER A 82 9.42 12.14 1.06
C SER A 82 8.71 11.73 2.35
N ILE A 83 8.02 10.58 2.37
CA ILE A 83 7.32 10.10 3.58
C ILE A 83 8.28 9.38 4.54
N LYS A 84 9.29 8.63 4.05
CA LYS A 84 10.31 8.01 4.93
C LYS A 84 11.06 9.05 5.77
N LYS A 85 11.24 10.29 5.28
CA LYS A 85 11.87 11.37 6.07
C LYS A 85 10.96 11.90 7.17
N SER A 86 9.65 11.99 6.94
CA SER A 86 8.69 12.42 7.96
C SER A 86 8.43 11.36 9.05
N SER A 87 8.48 10.06 8.73
CA SER A 87 8.14 8.98 9.69
C SER A 87 9.34 8.43 10.48
N LYS A 88 10.57 8.77 10.07
CA LYS A 88 11.80 8.46 10.85
C LYS A 88 12.35 9.66 11.64
N GLU A 89 12.08 10.90 11.22
CA GLU A 89 12.60 12.12 11.89
C GLU A 89 11.58 12.82 12.80
N ALA A 90 10.30 12.42 12.82
CA ALA A 90 9.39 12.79 13.91
C ALA A 90 9.71 11.93 15.14
N LEU A 91 10.70 12.40 15.90
CA LEU A 91 11.05 11.98 17.27
C LEU A 91 9.88 12.17 18.24
#